data_AF-A0A0F7CWL4-F1
#
_entry.id   AF-A0A0F7CWL4-F1
#
_cell.length_a   1.000
_cell.length_b   1.000
_cell.length_c   1.000
_cell.angle_alpha   90.00
_cell.angle_beta   90.00
_cell.angle_gamma   90.00
#
_symmetry.space_group_name_H-M   'P 1'
#
loop_
_entity.id
_entity.type
_entity.pdbx_description
1 polymer ?
#
loop_
_entity_poly.entity_id
_entity_poly.type
_entity_poly.pdbx_seq_one_letter_code
_entity_poly.pdbx_strand_id
1 'polypeptide(L)'
;IDELVTGKSGPKQRTVSQVYSPSCNIEDCSELSYVISIYFKDDLLGITLFSAMNGHSIMFPVYWGDRDKVARLLISYRIKEVVIWADSGADPGILNKIYGLLIDWNLFPFEPNARIEVLDSPCY
;
A
#
# COMPACT_ATOMS: atom_id res chain seq x y z
N ILE A 1 -24.42 -10.60 -23.68
CA ILE A 1 -24.74 -9.39 -22.88
C ILE A 1 -25.83 -8.66 -23.64
N ASP A 2 -27.05 -8.68 -23.11
CA ASP A 2 -28.20 -8.02 -23.73
C ASP A 2 -28.06 -6.50 -23.63
N GLU A 3 -28.15 -5.84 -24.78
CA GLU A 3 -28.26 -4.40 -24.89
C GLU A 3 -29.64 -3.95 -24.41
N LEU A 4 -29.71 -3.43 -23.18
CA LEU A 4 -30.81 -2.55 -22.78
C LEU A 4 -30.69 -1.26 -23.59
N VAL A 5 -31.44 -1.21 -24.70
CA VAL A 5 -31.63 -0.04 -25.56
C VAL A 5 -32.25 1.07 -24.71
N THR A 6 -31.41 1.92 -24.15
CA THR A 6 -31.82 3.20 -23.57
C THR A 6 -31.66 4.22 -24.69
N GLY A 7 -32.79 4.79 -25.15
CA GLY A 7 -32.85 5.77 -26.25
C GLY A 7 -32.18 7.13 -25.95
N LYS A 8 -31.09 7.14 -25.17
CA LYS A 8 -30.28 8.32 -24.88
C LYS A 8 -29.16 8.40 -25.91
N SER A 9 -29.19 9.45 -26.73
CA SER A 9 -28.09 9.84 -27.61
C SER A 9 -26.89 10.29 -26.76
N GLY A 10 -25.73 9.66 -26.95
CA GLY A 10 -24.45 10.06 -26.32
C GLY A 10 -23.66 8.89 -25.71
N PRO A 11 -22.41 9.14 -25.25
CA PRO A 11 -21.60 8.12 -24.60
C PRO A 11 -22.29 7.57 -23.35
N LYS A 12 -22.35 6.25 -23.22
CA LYS A 12 -22.89 5.59 -22.03
C LYS A 12 -22.10 6.02 -20.79
N GLN A 13 -22.79 6.44 -19.72
CA GLN A 13 -22.14 6.75 -18.45
C GLN A 13 -21.36 5.53 -17.96
N ARG A 14 -20.08 5.74 -17.63
CA ARG A 14 -19.19 4.73 -17.07
C ARG A 14 -18.70 5.24 -15.73
N THR A 15 -18.66 4.34 -14.75
CA THR A 15 -18.05 4.59 -13.44
C THR A 15 -17.17 3.40 -13.09
N VAL A 16 -16.10 3.64 -12.33
CA VAL A 16 -15.29 2.57 -11.76
C VAL A 16 -16.00 2.09 -10.50
N SER A 17 -16.55 0.88 -10.53
CA SER A 17 -17.27 0.30 -9.39
C SER A 17 -16.32 -0.26 -8.34
N GLN A 18 -15.18 -0.81 -8.76
CA GLN A 18 -14.19 -1.47 -7.89
C GLN A 18 -12.78 -1.37 -8.50
N VAL A 19 -11.78 -1.35 -7.63
CA VAL A 19 -10.36 -1.48 -7.97
C VAL A 19 -9.83 -2.73 -7.27
N TYR A 20 -9.26 -3.65 -8.03
CA TYR A 20 -8.65 -4.87 -7.48
C TYR A 20 -7.14 -4.66 -7.38
N SER A 21 -6.63 -4.60 -6.14
CA SER A 21 -5.19 -4.62 -5.84
C SER A 21 -4.75 -6.03 -5.44
N PRO A 22 -3.43 -6.31 -5.36
CA PRO A 22 -2.93 -7.61 -4.91
C PRO A 22 -3.47 -8.07 -3.54
N SER A 23 -3.81 -7.13 -2.66
CA SER A 23 -4.37 -7.43 -1.32
C SER A 23 -5.88 -7.71 -1.32
N CYS A 24 -6.56 -7.49 -2.45
CA CYS A 24 -8.00 -7.70 -2.61
C CYS A 24 -8.35 -9.09 -3.16
N ASN A 25 -7.39 -10.03 -3.23
CA ASN A 25 -7.66 -11.36 -3.75
C ASN A 25 -8.53 -12.16 -2.76
N ILE A 26 -9.82 -12.32 -3.10
CA ILE A 26 -10.81 -13.07 -2.31
C ILE A 26 -10.68 -14.59 -2.53
N GLU A 27 -10.07 -15.02 -3.64
CA GLU A 27 -10.03 -16.44 -4.02
C GLU A 27 -9.00 -17.24 -3.19
N ASP A 28 -8.00 -16.58 -2.61
CA ASP A 28 -6.99 -17.16 -1.70
C ASP A 28 -7.41 -17.02 -0.22
N CYS A 29 -8.57 -17.57 0.14
CA CYS A 29 -9.20 -17.40 1.47
C CYS A 29 -8.52 -18.14 2.65
N SER A 30 -7.35 -18.75 2.45
CA SER A 30 -6.67 -19.48 3.54
C SER A 30 -5.83 -18.57 4.44
N GLU A 31 -5.45 -17.39 3.96
CA GLU A 31 -4.57 -16.46 4.68
C GLU A 31 -5.02 -15.00 4.53
N LEU A 32 -5.00 -14.24 5.63
CA LEU A 32 -5.35 -12.82 5.61
C LEU A 32 -4.25 -12.02 4.90
N SER A 33 -4.60 -11.37 3.78
CA SER A 33 -3.73 -10.41 3.12
C SER A 33 -3.80 -9.05 3.83
N TYR A 34 -2.62 -8.47 4.08
CA TYR A 34 -2.48 -7.14 4.68
C TYR A 34 -1.78 -6.17 3.74
N VAL A 35 -2.29 -4.95 3.75
CA VAL A 35 -1.63 -3.75 3.25
C VAL A 35 -0.88 -3.11 4.43
N ILE A 36 0.38 -2.75 4.22
CA ILE A 36 1.10 -1.85 5.14
C ILE A 36 1.06 -0.43 4.57
N SER A 37 0.72 0.54 5.39
CA SER A 37 0.92 1.96 5.11
C SER A 37 2.02 2.51 6.00
N ILE A 38 2.99 3.20 5.39
CA ILE A 38 4.11 3.83 6.09
C ILE A 38 4.03 5.33 5.87
N TYR A 39 4.04 6.05 6.98
CA TYR A 39 4.16 7.50 7.05
C TYR A 39 5.49 7.84 7.71
N PHE A 40 6.26 8.76 7.12
CA PHE A 40 7.51 9.22 7.71
C PHE A 40 7.48 10.71 7.99
N LYS A 41 7.77 11.10 9.23
CA LYS A 41 7.92 12.49 9.63
C LYS A 41 9.04 12.62 10.65
N ASP A 42 10.02 13.45 10.33
CA ASP A 42 11.23 13.65 11.14
C ASP A 42 11.92 12.30 11.43
N ASP A 43 11.89 11.82 12.67
CA ASP A 43 12.43 10.51 13.07
C ASP A 43 11.33 9.51 13.47
N LEU A 44 10.07 9.76 13.10
CA LEU A 44 8.93 8.91 13.45
C LEU A 44 8.38 8.19 12.21
N LEU A 45 8.31 6.86 12.28
CA LEU A 45 7.55 6.01 11.38
C LEU A 45 6.14 5.79 11.95
N GLY A 46 5.12 6.26 11.25
CA GLY A 46 3.74 5.80 11.44
C GLY A 46 3.51 4.55 10.59
N ILE A 47 3.20 3.42 11.23
CA ILE A 47 2.93 2.17 10.53
C ILE A 47 1.47 1.79 10.76
N THR A 48 0.77 1.49 9.67
CA THR A 48 -0.59 0.95 9.71
C THR A 48 -0.65 -0.37 8.95
N LEU A 49 -1.19 -1.40 9.57
CA LEU A 49 -1.57 -2.65 8.91
C LEU A 49 -3.09 -2.64 8.72
N PHE A 50 -3.55 -3.02 7.53
CA PHE A 50 -4.97 -3.10 7.21
C PHE A 50 -5.28 -4.31 6.34
N SER A 51 -6.32 -5.07 6.68
CA SER A 51 -6.86 -6.14 5.84
C SER A 51 -8.24 -5.76 5.32
N ALA A 52 -8.35 -5.56 4.00
CA ALA A 52 -9.61 -5.26 3.34
C ALA A 52 -10.63 -6.40 3.45
N MET A 53 -10.16 -7.64 3.69
CA MET A 53 -10.99 -8.84 3.75
C MET A 53 -11.84 -8.92 5.02
N ASN A 54 -11.32 -8.49 6.16
CA ASN A 54 -12.02 -8.58 7.45
C ASN A 54 -12.10 -7.24 8.21
N GLY A 55 -11.55 -6.17 7.67
CA GLY A 55 -11.53 -4.84 8.29
C GLY A 55 -10.56 -4.70 9.47
N HIS A 56 -9.74 -5.71 9.75
CA HIS A 56 -8.76 -5.65 10.83
C HIS A 56 -7.71 -4.57 10.53
N SER A 57 -7.47 -3.69 11.51
CA SER A 57 -6.50 -2.63 11.41
C SER A 57 -5.70 -2.47 12.70
N ILE A 58 -4.39 -2.28 12.56
CA ILE A 58 -3.49 -1.98 13.66
C ILE A 58 -2.65 -0.77 13.23
N MET A 59 -2.56 0.23 14.09
CA MET A 59 -1.72 1.41 13.87
C MET A 59 -0.79 1.58 15.05
N PHE A 60 0.49 1.77 14.79
CA PHE A 60 1.47 2.10 15.82
C PHE A 60 2.59 2.98 15.29
N PRO A 61 3.04 3.97 16.08
CA PRO A 61 4.23 4.75 15.77
C PRO A 61 5.49 4.04 16.26
N VAL A 62 6.61 4.22 15.54
CA VAL A 62 7.93 3.71 15.90
C VAL A 62 8.97 4.78 15.60
N TYR A 63 9.84 5.09 16.55
CA TYR A 63 10.99 5.95 16.27
C TYR A 63 11.98 5.25 15.33
N TRP A 64 12.62 5.99 14.43
CA TRP A 64 13.56 5.46 13.46
C TRP A 64 14.70 4.65 14.12
N GLY A 65 15.19 5.09 15.28
CA GLY A 65 16.19 4.35 16.06
C GLY A 65 15.73 2.97 16.55
N ASP A 66 14.42 2.76 16.63
CA ASP A 66 13.75 1.56 17.14
C ASP A 66 13.05 0.73 16.05
N ARG A 67 13.22 1.11 14.77
CA ARG A 67 12.53 0.52 13.61
C ARG A 67 12.63 -1.01 13.55
N ASP A 68 13.75 -1.60 13.94
CA ASP A 68 13.96 -3.05 13.86
C ASP A 68 13.14 -3.84 14.91
N LYS A 69 12.62 -3.17 15.95
CA LYS A 69 11.78 -3.82 16.98
C LYS A 69 10.47 -4.35 16.41
N VAL A 70 9.97 -3.76 15.32
CA VAL A 70 8.70 -4.14 14.69
C VAL A 70 8.85 -5.06 13.49
N ALA A 71 10.08 -5.28 13.00
CA ALA A 71 10.35 -6.11 11.83
C ALA A 71 9.74 -7.53 11.95
N ARG A 72 9.96 -8.20 13.08
CA ARG A 72 9.43 -9.55 13.34
C ARG A 72 7.90 -9.58 13.36
N LEU A 73 7.27 -8.52 13.86
CA LEU A 73 5.82 -8.38 13.84
C LEU A 73 5.33 -8.25 12.40
N LEU A 74 5.94 -7.37 11.61
CA LEU A 74 5.52 -7.12 10.23
C LEU A 74 5.68 -8.36 9.32
N ILE A 75 6.77 -9.11 9.49
CA ILE A 75 7.02 -10.36 8.75
C ILE A 75 5.90 -11.39 9.01
N SER A 76 5.32 -11.44 10.22
CA SER A 76 4.27 -12.42 10.52
C SER A 76 2.93 -12.12 9.85
N TYR A 77 2.70 -10.88 9.42
CA TYR A 77 1.46 -10.45 8.76
C TYR A 77 1.42 -10.70 7.25
N ARG A 78 2.47 -11.28 6.65
CA ARG A 78 2.53 -11.64 5.21
C ARG A 78 2.01 -10.53 4.29
N ILE A 79 2.56 -9.34 4.48
CA ILE A 79 2.19 -8.13 3.74
C ILE A 79 2.32 -8.36 2.23
N LYS A 80 1.29 -7.97 1.47
CA LYS A 80 1.23 -8.14 0.00
C LYS A 80 1.35 -6.82 -0.76
N GLU A 81 1.16 -5.71 -0.07
CA GLU A 81 1.09 -4.38 -0.66
C GLU A 81 1.60 -3.36 0.34
N VAL A 82 2.37 -2.39 -0.15
CA VAL A 82 2.98 -1.32 0.65
C VAL A 82 2.55 0.02 0.07
N VAL A 83 1.96 0.86 0.91
CA VAL A 83 1.58 2.23 0.58
C VAL A 83 2.49 3.18 1.35
N ILE A 84 3.31 3.95 0.66
CA ILE A 84 4.21 4.91 1.29
C ILE A 84 3.61 6.30 1.10
N TRP A 85 3.38 6.99 2.22
CA TRP A 85 3.05 8.40 2.20
C TRP A 85 4.35 9.20 2.35
N ALA A 86 4.63 10.05 1.37
CA ALA A 86 5.70 11.03 1.41
C ALA A 86 5.12 12.38 1.01
N ASP A 87 5.43 13.43 1.78
CA ASP A 87 5.09 14.81 1.39
C ASP A 87 5.85 15.15 0.09
N SER A 88 5.22 15.83 -0.86
CA SER A 88 5.84 16.14 -2.16
C SER A 88 7.01 17.11 -2.04
N GLY A 89 7.14 17.81 -0.90
CA GLY A 89 8.31 18.61 -0.53
C GLY A 89 9.36 17.85 0.29
N ALA A 90 9.13 16.58 0.60
CA ALA A 90 10.06 15.76 1.36
C ALA A 90 11.31 15.43 0.53
N ASP A 91 12.45 15.33 1.22
CA ASP A 91 13.70 14.87 0.62
C ASP A 91 13.46 13.55 -0.14
N PRO A 92 13.76 13.46 -1.45
CA PRO A 92 13.67 12.20 -2.19
C PRO A 92 14.50 11.08 -1.55
N GLY A 93 15.47 11.40 -0.69
CA GLY A 93 16.17 10.46 0.17
C GLY A 93 15.28 9.67 1.15
N ILE A 94 14.10 10.19 1.53
CA ILE A 94 13.16 9.49 2.42
C ILE A 94 12.59 8.24 1.78
N LEU A 95 12.20 8.30 0.51
CA LEU A 95 11.71 7.11 -0.20
C LEU A 95 12.79 6.04 -0.24
N ASN A 96 14.04 6.40 -0.57
CA ASN A 96 15.17 5.47 -0.57
C ASN A 96 15.44 4.85 0.81
N LYS A 97 15.30 5.64 1.89
CA LYS A 97 15.41 5.12 3.27
C LYS A 97 14.32 4.10 3.58
N ILE A 98 13.07 4.39 3.21
CA ILE A 98 11.94 3.46 3.42
C ILE A 98 12.12 2.21 2.56
N TYR A 99 12.58 2.33 1.31
CA TYR A 99 12.89 1.17 0.47
C TYR A 99 13.98 0.28 1.07
N GLY A 100 15.09 0.88 1.52
CA GLY A 100 16.14 0.13 2.23
C GLY A 100 15.58 -0.59 3.46
N LEU A 101 14.72 0.07 4.23
CA LEU A 101 14.07 -0.52 5.40
C LEU A 101 13.17 -1.72 5.05
N LEU A 102 12.38 -1.63 3.98
CA LEU A 102 11.51 -2.72 3.55
C LEU A 102 12.30 -3.95 3.09
N ILE A 103 13.46 -3.72 2.46
CA ILE A 103 14.41 -4.77 2.10
C ILE A 103 15.04 -5.38 3.36
N ASP A 104 15.51 -4.55 4.29
CA ASP A 104 16.13 -4.99 5.55
C ASP A 104 15.15 -5.81 6.41
N TRP A 105 13.86 -5.45 6.40
CA TRP A 105 12.79 -6.21 7.06
C TRP A 105 12.35 -7.46 6.29
N ASN A 106 12.93 -7.75 5.12
CA ASN A 106 12.55 -8.86 4.26
C ASN A 106 11.06 -8.83 3.87
N LEU A 107 10.47 -7.64 3.76
CA LEU A 107 9.09 -7.44 3.31
C LEU A 107 9.02 -7.22 1.80
N PHE A 108 10.12 -6.81 1.18
CA PHE A 108 10.20 -6.52 -0.24
C PHE A 108 11.47 -7.14 -0.84
N PRO A 109 11.40 -7.72 -2.04
CA PRO A 109 12.57 -8.31 -2.67
C PRO A 109 13.59 -7.23 -3.07
N PHE A 110 14.87 -7.59 -3.03
CA PHE A 110 15.98 -6.76 -3.54
C PHE A 110 15.97 -6.64 -5.09
N GLU A 111 15.11 -7.41 -5.78
CA GLU A 111 15.17 -7.60 -7.23
C GLU A 111 14.71 -6.38 -8.06
N PRO A 112 15.32 -6.15 -9.24
CA PRO A 112 15.03 -5.02 -10.15
C PRO A 112 13.63 -5.08 -10.81
N ASN A 113 12.89 -6.17 -10.60
CA ASN A 113 11.57 -6.39 -11.20
C ASN A 113 10.43 -5.77 -10.37
N ALA A 114 10.72 -5.28 -9.16
CA ALA A 114 9.73 -4.60 -8.35
C ALA A 114 9.42 -3.23 -8.97
N ARG A 115 8.26 -3.13 -9.62
CA ARG A 115 7.82 -1.89 -10.27
C ARG A 115 7.36 -0.91 -9.19
N ILE A 116 8.17 0.10 -8.92
CA ILE A 116 7.82 1.22 -8.06
C ILE A 116 6.92 2.16 -8.87
N GLU A 117 5.64 2.23 -8.50
CA GLU A 117 4.71 3.21 -9.05
C GLU A 117 4.59 4.38 -8.08
N VAL A 118 5.20 5.52 -8.44
CA VAL A 118 5.04 6.77 -7.70
C VAL A 118 3.77 7.46 -8.20
N LEU A 119 2.76 7.54 -7.34
CA LEU A 119 1.56 8.32 -7.60
C LEU A 119 1.80 9.76 -7.15
N ASP A 120 2.28 10.59 -8.07
CA ASP A 120 2.41 12.03 -7.81
C ASP A 120 1.03 12.70 -7.84
N SER A 121 0.80 13.62 -6.91
CA SER A 121 -0.43 14.41 -6.90
C SER A 121 -0.42 15.35 -8.12
N PRO A 122 -1.48 15.38 -8.96
CA PRO A 122 -1.56 16.37 -10.01
C PRO A 122 -1.56 17.76 -9.36
N CYS A 123 -0.55 18.56 -9.65
CA CYS A 123 -0.55 19.98 -9.32
C CYS A 123 -1.81 20.61 -9.92
N TYR A 124 -2.73 21.07 -9.07
CA TYR A 124 -3.88 21.88 -9.46
C TYR A 124 -3.54 23.36 -9.29
#